data_AF-A0A8T0S731-F1
#
_entry.id   AF-A0A8T0S731-F1
#
_cell.length_a   1.000
_cell.length_b   1.000
_cell.length_c   1.000
_cell.angle_alpha   90.00
_cell.angle_beta   90.00
_cell.angle_gamma   90.00
#
_symmetry.space_group_name_H-M   'P 1'
#
loop_
_entity.id
_entity.type
_entity.pdbx_description
1 polymer ?
#
loop_
_entity_poly.entity_id
_entity_poly.type
_entity_poly.pdbx_seq_one_letter_code
_entity_poly.pdbx_strand_id
1 'polypeptide(L)'
;MEGFISRRGSELAFKHLCEKFGPSLFEKLPKLWDCLTEFLKPVKTEDGPKDDTSIAQLGRSYEDKDPQSLINNIQVVRSITPHLAEPLRPQLLSLLPCILGCVRHPHGAVRLAAARCITSMAKSLADDVMVLVIENVIPMLSDLSSACARQGAGMLLSLLVQGLAVELVPYAPFLVPLLKCMSDPDGSVRQTVTHSFAALVPLLPLSKGASLPGGLSERLSSSAEDVQFLEQLLDNSLSFIDQSAMSG
;
A
#
# COMPACT_ATOMS: atom_id res chain seq x y z
N MET A 1 24.06 -8.27 14.95
CA MET A 1 23.43 -7.86 16.23
C MET A 1 23.47 -6.34 16.40
N GLU A 2 24.61 -5.69 16.16
CA GLU A 2 24.78 -4.24 16.29
C GLU A 2 23.81 -3.40 15.43
N GLY A 3 23.62 -3.74 14.15
CA GLY A 3 22.69 -3.02 13.28
C GLY A 3 21.22 -3.04 13.73
N PHE A 4 20.78 -4.12 14.39
CA PHE A 4 19.42 -4.22 14.94
C PHE A 4 19.23 -3.31 16.17
N ILE A 5 20.23 -3.25 17.04
CA ILE A 5 20.22 -2.37 18.22
C ILE A 5 20.27 -0.91 17.78
N SER A 6 21.17 -0.57 16.85
CA SER A 6 21.26 0.78 16.29
C SER A 6 19.94 1.22 15.67
N ARG A 7 19.33 0.37 14.85
CA ARG A 7 18.02 0.66 14.24
C ARG A 7 16.94 0.91 15.27
N ARG A 8 16.82 0.06 16.29
CA ARG A 8 15.83 0.24 17.38
C ARG A 8 16.07 1.53 18.15
N GLY A 9 17.34 1.88 18.41
CA GLY A 9 17.70 3.15 19.03
C GLY A 9 17.26 4.34 18.19
N SER A 10 17.52 4.32 16.87
CA SER A 10 17.08 5.37 15.94
C SER A 10 15.55 5.46 15.84
N GLU A 11 14.83 4.35 15.77
CA GLU A 11 13.36 4.32 15.76
C GLU A 11 12.78 4.94 17.04
N LEU A 12 13.35 4.65 18.21
CA LEU A 12 12.95 5.27 19.48
C LEU A 12 13.27 6.77 19.51
N ALA A 13 14.41 7.18 18.98
CA ALA A 13 14.76 8.59 18.88
C ALA A 13 13.77 9.34 17.99
N PHE A 14 13.45 8.80 16.81
CA PHE A 14 12.44 9.37 15.92
C PHE A 14 11.07 9.48 16.58
N LYS A 15 10.62 8.43 17.27
CA LYS A 15 9.39 8.47 18.06
C LYS A 15 9.38 9.66 19.03
N HIS A 16 10.43 9.82 19.83
CA HIS A 16 10.52 10.93 20.80
C HIS A 16 10.56 12.30 20.13
N LEU A 17 11.22 12.44 18.97
CA LEU A 17 11.22 13.69 18.21
C LEU A 17 9.82 14.03 17.70
N CYS A 18 9.11 13.06 17.12
CA CYS A 18 7.74 13.24 16.66
C CYS A 18 6.80 13.63 17.82
N GLU A 19 6.91 12.96 18.97
CA GLU A 19 6.08 13.26 20.15
C GLU A 19 6.43 14.62 20.76
N LYS A 20 7.71 15.00 20.81
CA LYS A 20 8.19 16.25 21.41
C LYS A 20 7.80 17.48 20.58
N PHE A 21 7.92 17.41 19.26
CA PHE A 21 7.68 18.56 18.39
C PHE A 21 6.28 18.55 17.77
N GLY A 22 5.58 17.40 17.78
CA GLY A 22 4.20 17.27 17.35
C GLY A 22 3.96 17.88 15.96
N PRO A 23 2.95 18.75 15.79
CA PRO A 23 2.65 19.43 14.53
C PRO A 23 3.79 20.31 13.98
N SER A 24 4.71 20.79 14.82
CA SER A 24 5.83 21.64 14.40
C SER A 24 7.11 20.86 14.09
N LEU A 25 7.04 19.52 13.93
CA LEU A 25 8.22 18.68 13.71
C LEU A 25 9.11 19.17 12.55
N PHE A 26 8.53 19.37 11.37
CA PHE A 26 9.31 19.78 10.19
C PHE A 26 9.69 21.26 10.21
N GLU A 27 8.98 22.11 10.96
CA GLU A 27 9.38 23.50 11.18
C GLU A 27 10.61 23.59 12.09
N LYS A 28 10.64 22.77 13.16
CA LYS A 28 11.74 22.75 14.14
C LYS A 28 12.93 21.92 13.66
N LEU A 29 12.69 20.90 12.84
CA LEU A 29 13.69 20.00 12.26
C LEU A 29 13.52 19.92 10.73
N PRO A 30 13.77 21.01 9.99
CA PRO A 30 13.59 21.04 8.54
C PRO A 30 14.49 20.02 7.82
N LYS A 31 15.68 19.74 8.38
CA LYS A 31 16.59 18.73 7.85
C LYS A 31 16.01 17.31 7.89
N LEU A 32 15.09 17.02 8.80
CA LEU A 32 14.40 15.73 8.81
C LEU A 32 13.56 15.60 7.54
N TRP A 33 12.84 16.65 7.14
CA TRP A 33 12.08 16.65 5.90
C TRP A 33 12.98 16.57 4.65
N ASP A 34 14.09 17.31 4.64
CA ASP A 34 15.10 17.20 3.57
C ASP A 34 15.59 15.75 3.43
N CYS A 35 15.90 15.08 4.55
CA CYS A 35 16.32 13.68 4.57
C CYS A 35 15.23 12.73 4.09
N LEU A 36 13.96 12.97 4.42
CA LEU A 36 12.83 12.16 3.93
C LEU A 36 12.62 12.32 2.43
N THR A 37 12.90 13.50 1.88
CA THR A 37 12.62 13.86 0.48
C THR A 37 13.84 13.88 -0.43
N GLU A 38 14.98 13.41 0.07
CA GLU A 38 16.24 13.34 -0.69
C GLU A 38 16.04 12.54 -1.99
N PHE A 39 15.48 11.33 -1.86
CA PHE A 39 15.23 10.41 -2.97
C PHE A 39 13.76 10.30 -3.37
N LEU A 40 12.81 10.59 -2.46
CA LEU A 40 11.37 10.53 -2.74
C LEU A 40 10.81 11.96 -2.87
N LYS A 41 10.49 12.40 -4.09
CA LYS A 41 9.96 13.75 -4.29
C LYS A 41 8.46 13.82 -3.98
N PRO A 42 8.01 14.79 -3.18
CA PRO A 42 6.59 14.94 -2.86
C PRO A 42 5.80 15.29 -4.13
N VAL A 43 4.70 14.59 -4.34
CA VAL A 43 3.75 14.84 -5.42
C VAL A 43 2.57 15.60 -4.85
N LYS A 44 2.22 16.74 -5.45
CA LYS A 44 1.06 17.53 -5.02
C LYS A 44 -0.23 16.86 -5.47
N THR A 45 -1.12 16.59 -4.54
CA THR A 45 -2.44 15.98 -4.79
C THR A 45 -3.55 17.01 -5.02
N GLU A 46 -3.29 18.31 -4.84
CA GLU A 46 -4.33 19.34 -4.68
C GLU A 46 -4.73 20.15 -5.92
N ASP A 47 -4.22 19.85 -7.12
CA ASP A 47 -4.78 20.43 -8.34
C ASP A 47 -4.83 19.34 -9.41
N GLY A 48 -5.96 19.26 -10.13
CA GLY A 48 -6.15 18.34 -11.25
C GLY A 48 -4.99 18.34 -12.27
N PRO A 49 -4.99 17.36 -13.19
CA PRO A 49 -3.80 16.85 -13.86
C PRO A 49 -3.07 17.95 -14.66
N LYS A 50 -2.03 18.52 -14.06
CA LYS A 50 -0.99 19.29 -14.78
C LYS A 50 0.38 18.63 -14.71
N ASP A 51 0.51 17.59 -13.89
CA ASP A 51 1.67 16.71 -13.86
C ASP A 51 1.15 15.26 -13.83
N ASP A 52 0.70 14.76 -14.99
CA ASP A 52 0.21 13.38 -15.23
C ASP A 52 1.35 12.35 -15.12
N THR A 53 2.28 12.54 -14.18
CA THR A 53 3.32 11.56 -13.94
C THR A 53 2.69 10.35 -13.25
N SER A 54 2.26 9.39 -14.07
CA SER A 54 1.68 8.13 -13.57
C SER A 54 2.62 7.45 -12.58
N ILE A 55 2.07 6.70 -11.62
CA ILE A 55 2.87 5.94 -10.64
C ILE A 55 3.84 4.96 -11.33
N ALA A 56 3.49 4.50 -12.54
CA ALA A 56 4.39 3.73 -13.38
C ALA A 56 5.64 4.52 -13.80
N GLN A 57 5.48 5.76 -14.23
CA GLN A 57 6.60 6.64 -14.61
C GLN A 57 7.45 7.01 -13.39
N LEU A 58 6.83 7.29 -12.23
CA LEU A 58 7.56 7.50 -10.97
C LEU A 58 8.42 6.27 -10.65
N GLY A 59 7.85 5.07 -10.74
CA GLY A 59 8.58 3.82 -10.52
C GLY A 59 9.81 3.70 -11.43
N ARG A 60 9.66 4.01 -12.73
CA ARG A 60 10.77 3.98 -13.69
C ARG A 60 11.88 4.98 -13.36
N SER A 61 11.54 6.15 -12.81
CA SER A 61 12.54 7.17 -12.43
C SER A 61 13.50 6.71 -11.30
N TYR A 62 13.13 5.64 -10.59
CA TYR A 62 13.88 5.10 -9.47
C TYR A 62 14.74 3.86 -9.83
N GLU A 63 14.58 3.27 -11.02
CA GLU A 63 15.27 2.03 -11.41
C GLU A 63 16.79 2.17 -11.47
N ASP A 64 17.29 3.36 -11.85
CA ASP A 64 18.73 3.66 -11.96
C ASP A 64 19.34 4.19 -10.65
N LYS A 65 18.54 4.32 -9.58
CA LYS A 65 19.04 4.82 -8.28
C LYS A 65 19.67 3.69 -7.48
N ASP A 66 20.61 4.05 -6.60
CA ASP A 66 21.18 3.10 -5.66
C ASP A 66 20.07 2.47 -4.77
N PRO A 67 19.87 1.14 -4.82
CA PRO A 67 18.79 0.48 -4.08
C PRO A 67 18.91 0.68 -2.56
N GLN A 68 20.13 0.72 -2.03
CA GLN A 68 20.34 0.86 -0.59
C GLN A 68 19.92 2.24 -0.08
N SER A 69 20.22 3.29 -0.84
CA SER A 69 19.82 4.66 -0.55
C SER A 69 18.30 4.82 -0.56
N LEU A 70 17.62 4.25 -1.56
CA LEU A 70 16.15 4.20 -1.60
C LEU A 70 15.56 3.45 -0.41
N ILE A 71 16.09 2.27 -0.09
CA ILE A 71 15.64 1.46 1.06
C ILE A 71 15.79 2.25 2.36
N ASN A 72 16.94 2.89 2.57
CA ASN A 72 17.20 3.70 3.76
C ASN A 72 16.19 4.84 3.87
N ASN A 73 15.96 5.57 2.78
CA ASN A 73 15.03 6.70 2.75
C ASN A 73 13.58 6.26 3.04
N ILE A 74 13.09 5.21 2.36
CA ILE A 74 11.76 4.62 2.62
C ILE A 74 11.66 4.12 4.07
N GLN A 75 12.72 3.55 4.63
CA GLN A 75 12.72 3.04 6.00
C GLN A 75 12.63 4.18 7.04
N VAL A 76 13.24 5.35 6.79
CA VAL A 76 13.07 6.51 7.66
C VAL A 76 11.63 7.01 7.64
N VAL A 77 11.02 7.12 6.45
CA VAL A 77 9.59 7.46 6.29
C VAL A 77 8.73 6.52 7.13
N ARG A 78 8.88 5.21 6.92
CA ARG A 78 8.16 4.18 7.68
C ARG A 78 8.33 4.30 9.19
N SER A 79 9.53 4.63 9.67
CA SER A 79 9.84 4.72 11.09
C SER A 79 9.18 5.91 11.78
N ILE A 80 8.94 7.02 11.07
CA ILE A 80 8.26 8.20 11.64
C ILE A 80 6.73 8.13 11.51
N THR A 81 6.22 7.43 10.49
CA THR A 81 4.78 7.33 10.16
C THR A 81 3.87 7.09 11.38
N PRO A 82 4.08 6.07 12.23
CA PRO A 82 3.15 5.78 13.34
C PRO A 82 3.18 6.80 14.47
N HIS A 83 4.12 7.74 14.45
CA HIS A 83 4.34 8.72 15.51
C HIS A 83 4.02 10.15 15.07
N LEU A 84 3.69 10.35 13.79
CA LEU A 84 3.49 11.66 13.21
C LEU A 84 2.14 12.25 13.65
N ALA A 85 2.15 13.51 14.07
CA ALA A 85 0.93 14.24 14.44
C ALA A 85 -0.01 14.38 13.23
N GLU A 86 -1.33 14.36 13.46
CA GLU A 86 -2.35 14.43 12.39
C GLU A 86 -2.12 15.56 11.38
N PRO A 87 -1.79 16.81 11.78
CA PRO A 87 -1.61 17.91 10.83
C PRO A 87 -0.47 17.71 9.81
N LEU A 88 0.46 16.81 10.10
CA LEU A 88 1.60 16.50 9.21
C LEU A 88 1.33 15.31 8.28
N ARG A 89 0.22 14.59 8.48
CA ARG A 89 -0.12 13.42 7.65
C ARG A 89 -0.37 13.75 6.17
N PRO A 90 -1.01 14.87 5.79
CA PRO A 90 -1.13 15.26 4.38
C PRO A 90 0.23 15.44 3.70
N GLN A 91 1.18 16.05 4.42
CA GLN A 91 2.56 16.19 3.94
C GLN A 91 3.23 14.82 3.76
N LEU A 92 3.01 13.87 4.67
CA LEU A 92 3.50 12.49 4.52
C LEU A 92 2.85 11.76 3.32
N LEU A 93 1.55 11.94 3.10
CA LEU A 93 0.82 11.35 1.97
C LEU A 93 1.34 11.82 0.62
N SER A 94 1.91 13.02 0.51
CA SER A 94 2.56 13.48 -0.73
C SER A 94 3.70 12.58 -1.21
N LEU A 95 4.28 11.74 -0.33
CA LEU A 95 5.33 10.78 -0.69
C LEU A 95 4.77 9.44 -1.17
N LEU A 96 3.50 9.15 -0.88
CA LEU A 96 2.87 7.86 -1.17
C LEU A 96 2.95 7.47 -2.66
N PRO A 97 2.70 8.35 -3.65
CA PRO A 97 2.82 7.97 -5.06
C PRO A 97 4.23 7.49 -5.44
N CYS A 98 5.27 8.11 -4.89
CA CYS A 98 6.65 7.73 -5.14
C CYS A 98 7.00 6.38 -4.49
N ILE A 99 6.54 6.16 -3.26
CA ILE A 99 6.72 4.89 -2.55
C ILE A 99 5.95 3.78 -3.27
N LEU A 100 4.75 4.05 -3.78
CA LEU A 100 3.97 3.11 -4.59
C LEU A 100 4.68 2.79 -5.91
N GLY A 101 5.33 3.77 -6.54
CA GLY A 101 6.20 3.55 -7.70
C GLY A 101 7.33 2.55 -7.41
N CYS A 102 7.90 2.59 -6.20
CA CYS A 102 8.94 1.65 -5.78
C CYS A 102 8.45 0.20 -5.61
N VAL A 103 7.14 -0.05 -5.59
CA VAL A 103 6.57 -1.42 -5.51
C VAL A 103 6.89 -2.22 -6.78
N ARG A 104 7.06 -1.58 -7.94
CA ARG A 104 7.46 -2.27 -9.19
C ARG A 104 8.96 -2.33 -9.43
N HIS A 105 9.78 -1.83 -8.49
CA HIS A 105 11.22 -1.71 -8.67
C HIS A 105 11.90 -3.07 -8.97
N PRO A 106 12.93 -3.14 -9.84
CA PRO A 106 13.62 -4.39 -10.18
C PRO A 106 14.25 -5.10 -8.97
N HIS A 107 14.80 -4.33 -8.03
CA HIS A 107 15.40 -4.84 -6.80
C HIS A 107 14.34 -5.23 -5.75
N GLY A 108 14.28 -6.53 -5.38
CA GLY A 108 13.26 -7.06 -4.47
C GLY A 108 13.25 -6.43 -3.07
N ALA A 109 14.40 -6.04 -2.53
CA ALA A 109 14.44 -5.39 -1.21
C ALA A 109 13.85 -3.97 -1.23
N VAL A 110 13.90 -3.26 -2.37
CA VAL A 110 13.23 -1.96 -2.53
C VAL A 110 11.72 -2.16 -2.53
N ARG A 111 11.22 -3.16 -3.29
CA ARG A 111 9.80 -3.54 -3.28
C ARG A 111 9.30 -3.86 -1.87
N LEU A 112 10.08 -4.63 -1.10
CA LEU A 112 9.72 -4.99 0.28
C LEU A 112 9.73 -3.78 1.23
N ALA A 113 10.73 -2.89 1.09
CA ALA A 113 10.78 -1.66 1.87
C ALA A 113 9.56 -0.76 1.60
N ALA A 114 9.23 -0.56 0.32
CA ALA A 114 8.06 0.18 -0.12
C ALA A 114 6.77 -0.45 0.42
N ALA A 115 6.59 -1.76 0.25
CA ALA A 115 5.42 -2.47 0.70
C ALA A 115 5.21 -2.33 2.22
N ARG A 116 6.26 -2.51 3.02
CA ARG A 116 6.22 -2.31 4.48
C ARG A 116 5.93 -0.88 4.89
N CYS A 117 6.41 0.11 4.13
CA CYS A 117 6.15 1.51 4.39
C CYS A 117 4.67 1.85 4.14
N ILE A 118 4.13 1.43 3.00
CA ILE A 118 2.71 1.63 2.63
C ILE A 118 1.80 0.96 3.66
N THR A 119 2.08 -0.29 4.04
CA THR A 119 1.32 -0.96 5.11
C THR A 119 1.40 -0.20 6.43
N SER A 120 2.54 0.41 6.77
CA SER A 120 2.65 1.23 7.97
C SER A 120 1.85 2.52 7.88
N MET A 121 1.75 3.14 6.70
CA MET A 121 0.92 4.32 6.45
C MET A 121 -0.56 3.98 6.55
N ALA A 122 -0.98 2.86 5.95
CA ALA A 122 -2.37 2.43 5.95
C ALA A 122 -2.94 2.19 7.37
N LYS A 123 -2.09 1.91 8.37
CA LYS A 123 -2.54 1.75 9.78
C LYS A 123 -3.10 3.02 10.42
N SER A 124 -2.78 4.20 9.90
CA SER A 124 -3.27 5.50 10.41
C SER A 124 -3.92 6.36 9.34
N LEU A 125 -3.88 5.92 8.09
CA LEU A 125 -4.30 6.64 6.89
C LEU A 125 -4.96 5.67 5.90
N ALA A 126 -5.80 4.78 6.41
CA ALA A 126 -6.36 3.67 5.64
C ALA A 126 -7.07 4.17 4.37
N ASP A 127 -7.97 5.15 4.50
CA ASP A 127 -8.78 5.67 3.40
C ASP A 127 -7.92 6.22 2.26
N ASP A 128 -7.01 7.16 2.55
CA ASP A 128 -6.15 7.75 1.54
C ASP A 128 -5.21 6.72 0.90
N VAL A 129 -4.64 5.82 1.71
CA VAL A 129 -3.67 4.83 1.22
C VAL A 129 -4.36 3.76 0.38
N MET A 130 -5.48 3.23 0.84
CA MET A 130 -6.17 2.12 0.19
C MET A 130 -6.83 2.55 -1.13
N VAL A 131 -7.26 3.80 -1.27
CA VAL A 131 -7.69 4.36 -2.56
C VAL A 131 -6.59 4.21 -3.60
N LEU A 132 -5.38 4.73 -3.31
CA LEU A 132 -4.26 4.64 -4.25
C LEU A 132 -3.83 3.19 -4.51
N VAL A 133 -3.87 2.34 -3.47
CA VAL A 133 -3.55 0.91 -3.61
C VAL A 133 -4.52 0.22 -4.57
N ILE A 134 -5.83 0.42 -4.40
CA ILE A 134 -6.82 -0.23 -5.26
C ILE A 134 -6.66 0.25 -6.71
N GLU A 135 -6.51 1.56 -6.92
CA GLU A 135 -6.38 2.14 -8.26
C GLU A 135 -5.12 1.69 -9.01
N ASN A 136 -4.00 1.48 -8.30
CA ASN A 136 -2.70 1.29 -8.96
C ASN A 136 -2.11 -0.10 -8.78
N VAL A 137 -2.37 -0.78 -7.66
CA VAL A 137 -1.76 -2.08 -7.33
C VAL A 137 -2.61 -3.23 -7.86
N ILE A 138 -3.94 -3.11 -7.86
CA ILE A 138 -4.80 -4.16 -8.44
C ILE A 138 -4.53 -4.33 -9.94
N PRO A 139 -4.43 -3.28 -10.77
CA PRO A 139 -4.02 -3.43 -12.16
C PRO A 139 -2.61 -4.02 -12.32
N MET A 140 -1.68 -3.70 -11.41
CA MET A 140 -0.31 -4.26 -11.45
C MET A 140 -0.28 -5.78 -11.31
N LEU A 141 -1.25 -6.41 -10.65
CA LEU A 141 -1.34 -7.88 -10.59
C LEU A 141 -1.57 -8.52 -11.98
N SER A 142 -2.15 -7.78 -12.92
CA SER A 142 -2.42 -8.25 -14.28
C SER A 142 -1.35 -7.82 -15.30
N ASP A 143 -0.27 -7.16 -14.84
CA ASP A 143 0.79 -6.64 -15.71
C ASP A 143 1.68 -7.78 -16.22
N LEU A 144 1.30 -8.38 -17.34
CA LEU A 144 2.07 -9.45 -18.00
C LEU A 144 3.44 -8.98 -18.51
N SER A 145 3.64 -7.67 -18.69
CA SER A 145 4.90 -7.11 -19.17
C SER A 145 5.98 -7.03 -18.08
N SER A 146 5.59 -7.08 -16.80
CA SER A 146 6.51 -6.93 -15.68
C SER A 146 6.24 -7.91 -14.55
N ALA A 147 7.08 -8.95 -14.45
CA ALA A 147 7.05 -9.86 -13.30
C ALA A 147 7.37 -9.13 -11.99
N CYS A 148 8.25 -8.12 -12.01
CA CYS A 148 8.58 -7.32 -10.82
C CYS A 148 7.36 -6.55 -10.30
N ALA A 149 6.52 -6.01 -11.19
CA ALA A 149 5.28 -5.34 -10.80
C ALA A 149 4.30 -6.31 -10.13
N ARG A 150 4.08 -7.50 -10.72
CA ARG A 150 3.19 -8.52 -10.15
C ARG A 150 3.69 -9.03 -8.79
N GLN A 151 4.98 -9.32 -8.68
CA GLN A 151 5.62 -9.74 -7.42
C GLN A 151 5.50 -8.66 -6.33
N GLY A 152 5.74 -7.39 -6.70
CA GLY A 152 5.57 -6.25 -5.79
C GLY A 152 4.14 -6.08 -5.32
N ALA A 153 3.18 -6.15 -6.23
CA ALA A 153 1.76 -6.03 -5.93
C ALA A 153 1.29 -7.15 -5.00
N GLY A 154 1.62 -8.41 -5.31
CA GLY A 154 1.31 -9.55 -4.44
C GLY A 154 1.89 -9.40 -3.04
N MET A 155 3.15 -8.96 -2.93
CA MET A 155 3.81 -8.72 -1.65
C MET A 155 3.16 -7.59 -0.83
N LEU A 156 2.84 -6.46 -1.46
CA LEU A 156 2.17 -5.35 -0.79
C LEU A 156 0.78 -5.77 -0.28
N LEU A 157 -0.02 -6.42 -1.11
CA LEU A 157 -1.34 -6.90 -0.71
C LEU A 157 -1.25 -7.92 0.42
N SER A 158 -0.26 -8.81 0.40
CA SER A 158 0.00 -9.74 1.50
C SER A 158 0.26 -9.03 2.83
N LEU A 159 1.10 -8.00 2.82
CA LEU A 159 1.42 -7.22 4.01
C LEU A 159 0.22 -6.38 4.49
N LEU A 160 -0.60 -5.84 3.58
CA LEU A 160 -1.82 -5.12 3.94
C LEU A 160 -2.85 -6.05 4.60
N VAL A 161 -3.08 -7.24 4.02
CA VAL A 161 -4.01 -8.22 4.57
C VAL A 161 -3.60 -8.64 5.98
N GLN A 162 -2.31 -8.92 6.19
CA GLN A 162 -1.77 -9.27 7.51
C GLN A 162 -1.71 -8.07 8.47
N GLY A 163 -1.51 -6.86 7.95
CA GLY A 163 -1.17 -5.68 8.73
C GLY A 163 -2.36 -4.86 9.21
N LEU A 164 -3.48 -4.86 8.47
CA LEU A 164 -4.68 -4.07 8.76
C LEU A 164 -5.76 -4.87 9.49
N ALA A 165 -5.82 -6.19 9.31
CA ALA A 165 -6.82 -7.06 9.94
C ALA A 165 -8.25 -6.52 9.75
N VAL A 166 -8.94 -6.14 10.84
CA VAL A 166 -10.33 -5.65 10.81
C VAL A 166 -10.46 -4.33 10.03
N GLU A 167 -9.42 -3.48 10.02
CA GLU A 167 -9.42 -2.22 9.25
C GLU A 167 -9.46 -2.46 7.73
N LEU A 168 -9.14 -3.68 7.27
CA LEU A 168 -9.23 -4.06 5.86
C LEU A 168 -10.66 -4.39 5.42
N VAL A 169 -11.58 -4.64 6.35
CA VAL A 169 -12.94 -5.15 6.05
C VAL A 169 -13.66 -4.30 4.98
N PRO A 170 -13.67 -2.95 5.03
CA PRO A 170 -14.32 -2.13 4.00
C PRO A 170 -13.70 -2.28 2.59
N TYR A 171 -12.45 -2.73 2.52
CA TYR A 171 -11.67 -2.85 1.30
C TYR A 171 -11.63 -4.27 0.74
N ALA A 172 -12.02 -5.27 1.53
CA ALA A 172 -11.89 -6.68 1.19
C ALA A 172 -12.49 -7.07 -0.18
N PRO A 173 -13.69 -6.56 -0.58
CA PRO A 173 -14.26 -6.84 -1.91
C PRO A 173 -13.34 -6.46 -3.07
N PHE A 174 -12.61 -5.35 -2.95
CA PHE A 174 -11.72 -4.84 -4.00
C PHE A 174 -10.46 -5.69 -4.18
N LEU A 175 -10.14 -6.54 -3.21
CA LEU A 175 -8.97 -7.40 -3.22
C LEU A 175 -9.25 -8.81 -3.77
N VAL A 176 -10.51 -9.13 -4.10
CA VAL A 176 -10.90 -10.41 -4.73
C VAL A 176 -10.13 -10.73 -6.03
N PRO A 177 -9.68 -9.77 -6.87
CA PRO A 177 -8.84 -10.06 -8.04
C PRO A 177 -7.57 -10.88 -7.75
N LEU A 178 -7.11 -10.96 -6.48
CA LEU A 178 -6.05 -11.88 -6.05
C LEU A 178 -6.33 -13.34 -6.45
N LEU A 179 -7.60 -13.77 -6.47
CA LEU A 179 -8.00 -15.13 -6.83
C LEU A 179 -7.54 -15.50 -8.25
N LYS A 180 -7.65 -14.56 -9.21
CA LYS A 180 -7.22 -14.78 -10.59
C LYS A 180 -5.71 -15.00 -10.69
N CYS A 181 -4.94 -14.48 -9.74
CA CYS A 181 -3.48 -14.53 -9.72
C CYS A 181 -2.94 -15.82 -9.08
N MET A 182 -3.79 -16.67 -8.50
CA MET A 182 -3.35 -17.98 -8.00
C MET A 182 -2.85 -18.90 -9.12
N SER A 183 -3.18 -18.58 -10.37
CA SER A 183 -2.71 -19.25 -11.58
C SER A 183 -1.64 -18.45 -12.34
N ASP A 184 -1.00 -17.44 -11.71
CA ASP A 184 0.05 -16.63 -12.35
C ASP A 184 1.21 -17.50 -12.87
N PRO A 185 1.87 -17.18 -13.99
CA PRO A 185 3.05 -17.91 -14.45
C PRO A 185 4.22 -17.92 -13.44
N ASP A 186 4.38 -16.86 -12.64
CA ASP A 186 5.42 -16.74 -11.62
C ASP A 186 5.01 -17.46 -10.32
N GLY A 187 5.82 -18.45 -9.89
CA GLY A 187 5.53 -19.24 -8.70
C GLY A 187 5.53 -18.45 -7.39
N SER A 188 6.33 -17.40 -7.28
CA SER A 188 6.38 -16.55 -6.08
C SER A 188 5.12 -15.68 -5.96
N VAL A 189 4.59 -15.21 -7.09
CA VAL A 189 3.30 -14.50 -7.14
C VAL A 189 2.20 -15.44 -6.70
N ARG A 190 2.09 -16.63 -7.31
CA ARG A 190 1.09 -17.65 -6.93
C ARG A 190 1.10 -17.93 -5.43
N GLN A 191 2.27 -18.24 -4.86
CA GLN A 191 2.39 -18.54 -3.44
C GLN A 191 1.90 -17.37 -2.56
N THR A 192 2.33 -16.16 -2.89
CA THR A 192 2.00 -14.96 -2.11
C THR A 192 0.52 -14.63 -2.18
N VAL A 193 -0.08 -14.63 -3.37
CA VAL A 193 -1.51 -14.28 -3.55
C VAL A 193 -2.43 -15.37 -3.01
N THR A 194 -2.07 -16.65 -3.12
CA THR A 194 -2.84 -17.76 -2.49
C THR A 194 -2.88 -17.61 -0.98
N HIS A 195 -1.73 -17.37 -0.33
CA HIS A 195 -1.69 -17.17 1.11
C HIS A 195 -2.47 -15.91 1.54
N SER A 196 -2.33 -14.82 0.78
CA SER A 196 -3.00 -13.55 1.08
C SER A 196 -4.51 -13.66 0.92
N PHE A 197 -4.98 -14.33 -0.13
CA PHE A 197 -6.41 -14.56 -0.33
C PHE A 197 -6.99 -15.46 0.75
N ALA A 198 -6.29 -16.51 1.18
CA ALA A 198 -6.74 -17.35 2.30
C ALA A 198 -6.95 -16.55 3.59
N ALA A 199 -6.10 -15.53 3.84
CA ALA A 199 -6.28 -14.61 4.97
C ALA A 199 -7.36 -13.53 4.73
N LEU A 200 -7.70 -13.24 3.47
CA LEU A 200 -8.76 -12.32 3.07
C LEU A 200 -10.16 -12.95 3.20
N VAL A 201 -10.30 -14.25 2.90
CA VAL A 201 -11.60 -14.95 2.87
C VAL A 201 -12.44 -14.70 4.12
N PRO A 202 -11.91 -14.78 5.37
CA PRO A 202 -12.70 -14.52 6.57
C PRO A 202 -13.24 -13.08 6.69
N LEU A 203 -12.66 -12.12 5.97
CA LEU A 203 -13.05 -10.72 6.01
C LEU A 203 -14.19 -10.39 5.03
N LEU A 204 -14.37 -11.18 3.96
CA LEU A 204 -15.40 -10.93 2.94
C LEU A 204 -16.84 -10.99 3.49
N PRO A 205 -17.22 -11.93 4.37
CA PRO A 205 -18.54 -11.89 4.99
C PRO A 205 -18.76 -10.67 5.88
N LEU A 206 -17.68 -10.16 6.51
CA LEU A 206 -17.73 -9.00 7.42
C LEU A 206 -17.89 -7.68 6.66
N SER A 207 -17.52 -7.63 5.38
CA SER A 207 -17.69 -6.43 4.56
C SER A 207 -19.15 -6.19 4.15
N LYS A 208 -20.06 -7.14 4.43
CA LYS A 208 -21.50 -6.98 4.18
C LYS A 208 -22.07 -5.88 5.07
N GLY A 209 -22.57 -4.82 4.44
CA GLY A 209 -23.15 -3.67 5.15
C GLY A 209 -22.10 -2.69 5.72
N ALA A 210 -20.81 -2.91 5.46
CA ALA A 210 -19.80 -1.88 5.71
C ALA A 210 -20.02 -0.70 4.76
N SER A 211 -19.92 0.52 5.27
CA SER A 211 -19.96 1.72 4.42
C SER A 211 -18.75 1.75 3.49
N LEU A 212 -18.97 2.08 2.22
CA LEU A 212 -17.86 2.27 1.28
C LEU A 212 -16.95 3.42 1.78
N PRO A 213 -15.63 3.25 1.76
CA PRO A 213 -14.70 4.31 2.11
C PRO A 213 -14.93 5.56 1.25
N GLY A 214 -14.97 6.74 1.86
CA GLY A 214 -15.44 7.98 1.23
C GLY A 214 -14.73 8.30 -0.10
N GLY A 215 -13.42 8.10 -0.18
CA GLY A 215 -12.64 8.35 -1.39
C GLY A 215 -12.86 7.34 -2.53
N LEU A 216 -13.29 6.11 -2.22
CA LEU A 216 -13.61 5.09 -3.23
C LEU A 216 -15.02 5.27 -3.78
N SER A 217 -15.97 5.71 -2.95
CA SER A 217 -17.37 5.87 -3.35
C SER A 217 -17.54 6.88 -4.48
N GLU A 218 -16.90 8.04 -4.40
CA GLU A 218 -16.96 9.07 -5.45
C GLU A 218 -16.28 8.64 -6.76
N ARG A 219 -15.25 7.80 -6.67
CA ARG A 219 -14.45 7.35 -7.82
C ARG A 219 -15.00 6.09 -8.50
N LEU A 220 -15.76 5.27 -7.77
CA LEU A 220 -16.45 4.08 -8.30
C LEU A 220 -17.87 4.41 -8.76
N SER A 221 -18.54 5.39 -8.14
CA SER A 221 -19.87 5.86 -8.57
C SER A 221 -19.87 6.55 -9.94
N SER A 222 -18.69 6.86 -10.50
CA SER A 222 -18.59 7.25 -11.91
C SER A 222 -18.83 6.10 -12.90
N SER A 223 -18.93 4.84 -12.44
CA SER A 223 -19.20 3.65 -13.26
C SER A 223 -20.17 2.71 -12.56
N ALA A 224 -21.46 2.76 -12.94
CA ALA A 224 -22.50 1.89 -12.40
C ALA A 224 -22.24 0.39 -12.67
N GLU A 225 -21.50 0.08 -13.75
CA GLU A 225 -21.13 -1.29 -14.12
C GLU A 225 -20.12 -1.90 -13.15
N ASP A 226 -19.20 -1.10 -12.61
CA ASP A 226 -18.18 -1.58 -11.66
C ASP A 226 -18.78 -1.88 -10.27
N VAL A 227 -19.74 -1.06 -9.83
CA VAL A 227 -20.49 -1.30 -8.59
C VAL A 227 -21.33 -2.58 -8.72
N GLN A 228 -22.06 -2.73 -9.83
CA GLN A 228 -22.89 -3.91 -10.07
C GLN A 228 -22.05 -5.18 -10.25
N PHE A 229 -20.87 -5.09 -10.88
CA PHE A 229 -19.91 -6.18 -10.97
C PHE A 229 -19.40 -6.59 -9.59
N LEU A 230 -19.10 -5.64 -8.70
CA LEU A 230 -18.65 -5.93 -7.33
C LEU A 230 -19.74 -6.53 -6.46
N GLU A 231 -20.98 -6.06 -6.56
CA GLU A 231 -22.13 -6.69 -5.90
C GLU A 231 -22.32 -8.13 -6.36
N GLN A 232 -22.26 -8.37 -7.68
CA GLN A 232 -22.30 -9.72 -8.24
C GLN A 232 -21.07 -10.56 -7.86
N LEU A 233 -19.89 -9.97 -7.73
CA LEU A 233 -18.68 -10.66 -7.31
C LEU A 233 -18.76 -11.04 -5.83
N LEU A 234 -19.35 -10.20 -4.98
CA LEU A 234 -19.61 -10.50 -3.57
C LEU A 234 -20.65 -11.60 -3.42
N ASP A 235 -21.74 -11.54 -4.17
CA ASP A 235 -22.78 -12.57 -4.16
C ASP A 235 -22.27 -13.92 -4.69
N ASN A 236 -21.45 -13.92 -5.76
CA ASN A 236 -20.91 -15.14 -6.35
C ASN A 236 -19.69 -15.69 -5.60
N SER A 237 -18.77 -14.86 -5.10
CA SER A 237 -17.60 -15.35 -4.35
C SER A 237 -18.01 -16.09 -3.08
N LEU A 238 -19.13 -15.71 -2.47
CA LEU A 238 -19.70 -16.40 -1.32
C LEU A 238 -20.40 -17.71 -1.71
N SER A 239 -21.04 -17.80 -2.87
CA SER A 239 -21.62 -19.07 -3.35
C SER A 239 -20.54 -20.12 -3.68
N PHE A 240 -19.36 -19.70 -4.13
CA PHE A 240 -18.18 -20.58 -4.29
C PHE A 240 -17.58 -21.04 -2.94
N ILE A 241 -17.59 -20.18 -1.91
CA ILE A 241 -17.13 -20.55 -0.56
C ILE A 241 -18.12 -21.55 0.07
N ASP A 242 -19.43 -21.31 -0.03
CA ASP A 242 -20.46 -22.20 0.50
C ASP A 242 -20.42 -23.60 -0.16
N GLN A 243 -20.12 -23.69 -1.46
CA GLN A 243 -19.95 -24.98 -2.14
C GLN A 243 -18.69 -25.75 -1.70
N SER A 244 -17.60 -25.05 -1.37
CA SER A 244 -16.37 -25.67 -0.86
C SER A 244 -16.46 -26.15 0.59
N ALA A 245 -17.31 -25.52 1.41
CA ALA A 245 -17.56 -25.93 2.79
C ALA A 245 -18.50 -27.16 2.92
N MET A 246 -19.31 -27.44 1.89
CA MET A 246 -20.21 -28.61 1.84
C MET A 246 -19.59 -29.86 1.19
N SER A 247 -18.33 -29.80 0.77
CA SER A 247 -17.62 -30.91 0.10
C SER A 247 -16.43 -31.47 0.89
N GLY A 248 -16.31 -31.11 2.18
CA GLY A 248 -15.32 -31.64 3.13
C GLY A 248 -15.93 -32.55 4.19
#